data_AF-A0AAJ1ZS32-F1
#
_entry.id   AF-A0AAJ1ZS32-F1
#
_cell.length_a   1.000
_cell.length_b   1.000
_cell.length_c   1.000
_cell.angle_alpha   90.00
_cell.angle_beta   90.00
_cell.angle_gamma   90.00
#
_symmetry.space_group_name_H-M   'P 1'
#
loop_
_entity.id
_entity.type
_entity.pdbx_description
1 polymer ?
#
loop_
_entity_poly.entity_id
_entity_poly.type
_entity_poly.pdbx_seq_one_letter_code
_entity_poly.pdbx_strand_id
1 'polypeptide(L)'
;MKSLETLESIREINLSYIMLAQRMLREDRAIGIFRLGLSADLADLLAGLSLPQVVKLASSDQMLCFFRFNDHAMLSALTQPAKHADIAATHAAILMAGRPAEQFA
;
A
#
# COMPACT_ATOMS: atom_id res chain seq x y z
N MET A 1 -5.84 14.39 24.60
CA MET A 1 -5.80 15.06 23.29
C MET A 1 -4.97 14.29 22.26
N LYS A 2 -3.67 13.99 22.48
CA LYS A 2 -2.80 13.28 21.51
C LYS A 2 -3.37 11.99 20.86
N SER A 3 -4.17 11.21 21.58
CA SER A 3 -4.75 9.96 21.04
C SER A 3 -5.81 10.23 19.96
N LEU A 4 -6.64 11.27 20.13
CA LEU A 4 -7.70 11.60 19.16
C LEU A 4 -7.13 12.10 17.84
N GLU A 5 -6.14 13.00 17.90
CA GLU A 5 -5.41 13.49 16.71
C GLU A 5 -4.71 12.34 15.96
N THR A 6 -4.19 11.34 16.70
CA THR A 6 -3.59 10.15 16.11
C THR A 6 -4.63 9.29 15.39
N LEU A 7 -5.79 9.05 16.00
CA LEU A 7 -6.88 8.30 15.37
C LEU A 7 -7.44 9.03 14.13
N GLU A 8 -7.56 10.35 14.18
CA GLU A 8 -7.94 11.17 13.01
C GLU A 8 -6.93 11.01 11.87
N SER A 9 -5.63 11.09 12.17
CA SER A 9 -4.56 10.88 11.19
C SER A 9 -4.61 9.47 10.58
N ILE A 10 -4.90 8.44 11.37
CA ILE A 10 -5.09 7.06 10.89
C ILE A 10 -6.24 7.00 9.89
N ARG A 11 -7.39 7.62 10.21
CA ARG A 11 -8.57 7.62 9.33
C ARG A 11 -8.33 8.37 8.02
N GLU A 12 -7.60 9.49 8.07
CA GLU A 12 -7.22 10.26 6.88
C GLU A 12 -6.29 9.47 5.94
N ILE A 13 -5.28 8.79 6.50
CA ILE A 13 -4.38 7.94 5.72
C ILE A 13 -5.14 6.75 5.14
N ASN A 14 -6.01 6.10 5.91
CA ASN A 14 -6.85 5.01 5.42
C ASN A 14 -7.71 5.42 4.22
N LEU A 15 -8.37 6.58 4.31
CA LEU A 15 -9.19 7.13 3.23
C LEU A 15 -8.33 7.41 1.99
N SER A 16 -7.20 8.09 2.19
CA SER A 16 -6.27 8.45 1.11
C SER A 16 -5.73 7.20 0.40
N TYR A 17 -5.39 6.16 1.16
CA TYR A 17 -4.92 4.89 0.63
C TYR A 17 -5.97 4.19 -0.24
N ILE A 18 -7.20 4.02 0.27
CA ILE A 18 -8.27 3.34 -0.47
C ILE A 18 -8.60 4.11 -1.76
N MET A 19 -8.67 5.45 -1.69
CA MET A 19 -8.95 6.28 -2.87
C MET A 19 -7.86 6.17 -3.93
N LEU A 20 -6.58 6.16 -3.52
CA LEU A 20 -5.46 5.93 -4.42
C LEU A 20 -5.51 4.54 -5.05
N ALA A 21 -5.76 3.50 -4.24
CA ALA A 21 -5.86 2.13 -4.71
C ALA A 21 -6.96 1.97 -5.77
N GLN A 22 -8.17 2.49 -5.51
CA GLN A 22 -9.26 2.49 -6.48
C GLN A 22 -8.91 3.24 -7.77
N ARG A 23 -8.20 4.37 -7.67
CA ARG A 23 -7.74 5.12 -8.84
C ARG A 23 -6.76 4.30 -9.68
N MET A 24 -5.74 3.72 -9.05
CA MET A 24 -4.75 2.89 -9.74
C MET A 24 -5.39 1.70 -10.45
N LEU A 25 -6.34 1.02 -9.78
CA LEU A 25 -7.07 -0.12 -10.35
C LEU A 25 -7.96 0.25 -11.54
N ARG A 26 -8.50 1.48 -11.57
CA ARG A 26 -9.27 2.00 -12.71
C ARG A 26 -8.39 2.44 -13.88
N GLU A 27 -7.23 3.03 -13.59
CA GLU A 27 -6.31 3.51 -14.63
C GLU A 27 -5.64 2.34 -15.37
N ASP A 28 -5.10 1.37 -14.63
CA ASP A 28 -4.58 0.12 -15.17
C ASP A 28 -4.68 -0.96 -14.10
N ARG A 29 -5.64 -1.89 -14.27
CA ARG A 29 -5.91 -2.94 -13.28
C ARG A 29 -4.70 -3.84 -13.04
N ALA A 30 -3.98 -4.23 -14.09
CA ALA A 30 -2.87 -5.16 -13.97
C ALA A 30 -1.69 -4.50 -13.22
N ILE A 31 -1.34 -3.27 -13.60
CA ILE A 31 -0.31 -2.49 -12.90
C ILE A 31 -0.74 -2.16 -11.47
N GLY A 32 -2.01 -1.81 -11.27
CA GLY A 32 -2.59 -1.53 -9.96
C GLY A 32 -2.46 -2.72 -9.01
N ILE A 33 -2.89 -3.91 -9.42
CA ILE A 33 -2.75 -5.17 -8.68
C ILE A 33 -1.28 -5.42 -8.30
N PHE A 34 -0.36 -5.32 -9.26
CA PHE A 34 1.06 -5.55 -9.03
C PHE A 34 1.68 -4.54 -8.04
N ARG A 35 1.38 -3.24 -8.20
CA ARG A 35 1.92 -2.19 -7.35
C ARG A 35 1.35 -2.23 -5.93
N LEU A 36 0.07 -2.52 -5.80
CA LEU A 36 -0.62 -2.61 -4.51
C LEU A 36 -0.34 -3.95 -3.80
N GLY A 37 0.10 -4.98 -4.53
CA GLY A 37 0.34 -6.31 -3.96
C GLY A 37 -0.96 -7.02 -3.55
N LEU A 38 -2.01 -6.89 -4.36
CA LEU A 38 -3.34 -7.47 -4.08
C LEU A 38 -3.55 -8.77 -4.88
N SER A 39 -4.46 -9.62 -4.42
CA SER A 39 -5.05 -10.64 -5.28
C SER A 39 -6.05 -10.02 -6.26
N ALA A 40 -6.38 -10.74 -7.34
CA ALA A 40 -7.39 -10.28 -8.30
C ALA A 40 -8.76 -10.07 -7.64
N ASP A 41 -9.20 -11.01 -6.80
CA ASP A 41 -10.48 -10.95 -6.09
C ASP A 41 -10.56 -9.74 -5.15
N LEU A 42 -9.48 -9.46 -4.41
CA LEU A 42 -9.42 -8.32 -3.51
C LEU A 42 -9.41 -6.99 -4.29
N ALA A 43 -8.72 -6.95 -5.44
CA ALA A 43 -8.72 -5.79 -6.31
C ALA A 43 -10.13 -5.50 -6.87
N ASP A 44 -10.88 -6.52 -7.26
CA ASP A 44 -12.25 -6.36 -7.77
C ASP A 44 -13.19 -5.88 -6.66
N LEU A 45 -13.08 -6.45 -5.45
CA LEU A 45 -13.83 -5.98 -4.29
C LEU A 45 -13.52 -4.52 -3.96
N LEU A 46 -12.24 -4.16 -3.89
CA LEU A 46 -11.78 -2.82 -3.56
C LEU A 46 -12.23 -1.78 -4.60
N ALA A 47 -12.12 -2.12 -5.89
CA ALA A 47 -12.57 -1.27 -6.99
C ALA A 47 -14.10 -1.06 -6.99
N GLY A 48 -14.87 -2.05 -6.51
CA GLY A 48 -16.33 -2.01 -6.42
C GLY A 48 -16.90 -1.28 -5.21
N LEU A 49 -16.08 -0.89 -4.22
CA LEU A 49 -16.59 -0.19 -3.03
C LEU A 49 -17.18 1.18 -3.40
N SER A 50 -18.41 1.42 -2.96
CA SER A 50 -19.05 2.73 -3.01
C SER A 50 -18.41 3.72 -2.04
N LEU A 51 -18.58 5.02 -2.27
CA LEU A 51 -18.06 6.07 -1.40
C LEU A 51 -18.46 5.90 0.08
N PRO A 52 -19.73 5.59 0.43
CA PRO A 52 -20.10 5.34 1.83
C PRO A 52 -19.36 4.13 2.45
N GLN A 53 -19.12 3.08 1.67
CA GLN A 53 -18.36 1.91 2.13
C GLN A 53 -16.89 2.25 2.33
N VAL A 54 -16.29 3.04 1.43
CA VAL A 54 -14.91 3.54 1.56
C VAL A 54 -14.76 4.37 2.83
N VAL A 55 -15.67 5.33 3.08
CA VAL A 55 -15.64 6.17 4.29
C VAL A 55 -15.80 5.32 5.55
N LYS A 56 -16.73 4.36 5.54
CA LYS A 56 -16.93 3.43 6.66
C LYS A 56 -15.66 2.63 6.95
N LEU A 57 -15.02 2.08 5.91
CA LEU A 57 -13.79 1.32 6.08
C LEU A 57 -12.65 2.20 6.59
N ALA A 58 -12.52 3.41 6.06
CA ALA A 58 -11.51 4.38 6.46
C ALA A 58 -11.66 4.87 7.91
N SER A 59 -12.88 4.90 8.45
CA SER A 59 -13.14 5.29 9.85
C SER A 59 -12.59 4.31 10.91
N SER A 60 -12.00 3.19 10.49
CA SER A 60 -11.30 2.26 11.36
C SER A 60 -10.17 2.97 12.13
N ASP A 61 -10.05 2.64 13.42
CA ASP A 61 -8.95 3.08 14.29
C ASP A 61 -7.67 2.25 14.08
N GLN A 62 -7.70 1.29 13.15
CA GLN A 62 -6.54 0.49 12.73
C GLN A 62 -6.07 0.92 11.35
N MET A 63 -4.75 0.85 11.13
CA MET A 63 -4.15 1.13 9.84
C MET A 63 -4.49 0.02 8.85
N LEU A 64 -5.11 0.37 7.72
CA LEU A 64 -5.50 -0.58 6.67
C LEU A 64 -4.35 -0.91 5.73
N CYS A 65 -3.42 0.02 5.56
CA CYS A 65 -2.19 -0.17 4.82
C CYS A 65 -1.01 -0.36 5.79
N PHE A 66 -0.19 -1.37 5.56
CA PHE A 66 1.02 -1.59 6.33
C PHE A 66 2.26 -1.20 5.51
N PHE A 67 3.36 -1.00 6.23
CA PHE A 67 4.64 -0.73 5.60
C PHE A 67 5.17 -1.99 4.92
N ARG A 68 5.26 -1.96 3.58
CA ARG A 68 5.63 -3.13 2.75
C ARG A 68 7.05 -3.66 2.99
N PHE A 69 7.93 -2.87 3.61
CA PHE A 69 9.30 -3.26 3.95
C PHE A 69 9.41 -3.65 5.42
N ASN A 70 9.13 -4.92 5.73
CA ASN A 70 9.23 -5.47 7.10
C ASN A 70 10.56 -6.19 7.40
N ASP A 71 11.50 -6.22 6.44
CA ASP A 71 12.81 -6.83 6.59
C ASP A 71 13.89 -5.73 6.75
N HIS A 72 14.63 -5.80 7.86
CA HIS A 72 15.68 -4.83 8.19
C HIS A 72 16.79 -4.77 7.12
N ALA A 73 17.25 -5.92 6.62
CA ALA A 73 18.30 -5.97 5.61
C ALA A 73 17.81 -5.35 4.29
N MET A 74 16.55 -5.59 3.92
CA MET A 74 15.93 -5.01 2.74
C MET A 74 15.82 -3.48 2.85
N LEU A 75 15.29 -2.98 3.97
CA LEU A 75 15.17 -1.53 4.17
C LEU A 75 16.54 -0.85 4.28
N SER A 76 17.51 -1.51 4.93
CA SER A 76 18.89 -1.03 5.02
C SER A 76 19.54 -0.92 3.64
N ALA A 77 19.38 -1.93 2.78
CA ALA A 77 19.92 -1.90 1.43
C ALA A 77 19.34 -0.76 0.57
N LEU A 78 18.08 -0.40 0.78
CA LEU A 78 17.39 0.67 0.04
C LEU A 78 17.70 2.08 0.54
N THR A 79 18.14 2.20 1.79
CA THR A 79 18.43 3.50 2.44
C THR A 79 19.92 3.83 2.45
N GLN A 80 20.79 2.86 2.16
CA GLN A 80 22.22 3.11 1.99
C GLN A 80 22.49 3.94 0.73
N PRO A 81 23.41 4.91 0.78
CA PRO A 81 23.82 5.66 -0.39
C PRO A 81 24.42 4.70 -1.43
N ALA A 82 23.69 4.44 -2.51
CA ALA A 82 24.22 3.67 -3.60
C ALA A 82 25.37 4.46 -4.25
N LYS A 83 26.54 3.83 -4.43
CA LYS A 83 27.63 4.43 -5.23
C LYS A 83 27.19 4.77 -6.67
N HIS A 84 26.11 4.13 -7.14
CA HIS A 84 25.43 4.39 -8.40
C HIS A 84 23.92 4.47 -8.18
N ALA A 85 23.38 5.70 -8.09
CA ALA A 85 21.96 5.95 -7.84
C ALA A 85 21.02 5.29 -8.87
N ASP A 86 21.48 5.15 -10.12
CA ASP A 86 20.69 4.57 -11.21
C ASP A 86 20.37 3.08 -11.01
N ILE A 87 21.19 2.35 -10.25
CA ILE A 87 20.99 0.91 -10.00
C ILE A 87 20.05 0.69 -8.79
N ALA A 88 19.98 1.66 -7.86
CA ALA A 88 19.20 1.54 -6.63
C ALA A 88 17.69 1.38 -6.90
N ALA A 89 17.14 2.15 -7.84
CA ALA A 89 15.73 2.05 -8.23
C ALA A 89 15.40 0.67 -8.84
N THR A 90 16.33 0.10 -9.61
CA THR A 90 16.18 -1.23 -10.21
C THR A 90 16.23 -2.33 -9.15
N HIS A 91 17.16 -2.24 -8.17
CA HIS A 91 17.19 -3.17 -7.05
C HIS A 91 15.91 -3.13 -6.21
N ALA A 92 15.37 -1.94 -5.94
CA ALA A 92 14.09 -1.78 -5.25
C ALA A 92 12.94 -2.44 -6.00
N ALA A 93 12.85 -2.22 -7.32
CA ALA A 93 11.82 -2.83 -8.15
C ALA A 93 11.90 -4.37 -8.14
N ILE A 94 13.11 -4.94 -8.25
CA ILE A 94 13.34 -6.39 -8.21
C ILE A 94 12.92 -6.97 -6.85
N LEU A 95 13.35 -6.36 -5.75
CA LEU A 95 13.00 -6.80 -4.39
C LEU A 95 11.49 -6.76 -4.16
N MET A 96 10.82 -5.74 -4.69
CA MET A 96 9.37 -5.57 -4.55
C MET A 96 8.56 -6.53 -5.43
N ALA A 97 9.06 -6.86 -6.62
CA ALA A 97 8.46 -7.83 -7.53
C ALA A 97 8.56 -9.28 -7.02
N GLY A 98 9.64 -9.59 -6.28
CA GLY A 98 9.88 -10.93 -5.74
C GLY A 98 9.01 -11.31 -4.54
N ARG A 99 8.22 -10.38 -3.99
CA ARG A 99 7.30 -10.68 -2.89
C ARG A 99 5.93 -11.08 -3.45
N PRO A 100 5.41 -12.28 -3.15
CA PRO A 100 4.02 -12.59 -3.45
C PRO A 100 3.11 -11.57 -2.71
N ALA A 101 1.94 -11.28 -3.30
CA ALA A 101 0.89 -10.57 -2.59
C ALA A 101 0.68 -11.26 -1.23
N GLU A 102 0.67 -10.51 -0.12
CA GLU A 102 0.41 -11.11 1.18
C GLU A 102 -0.98 -11.76 1.12
N GLN A 103 -0.99 -13.10 1.14
CA GLN A 103 -2.19 -13.88 1.31
C GLN A 103 -2.45 -13.92 2.81
N PHE A 104 -3.38 -13.08 3.26
CA PHE A 104 -3.95 -13.26 4.58
C PHE A 104 -4.79 -14.55 4.52
N ALA A 105 -4.34 -15.59 5.22
CA ALA A 105 -5.05 -16.85 5.43
C ALA A 105 -6.24 -16.66 6.39
#